data_AF-A0A2N0ME19-F1
#
_entry.id   AF-A0A2N0ME19-F1
#
_cell.length_a   1.000
_cell.length_b   1.000
_cell.length_c   1.000
_cell.angle_alpha   90.00
_cell.angle_beta   90.00
_cell.angle_gamma   90.00
#
_symmetry.space_group_name_H-M   'P 1'
#
loop_
_entity.id
_entity.type
_entity.pdbx_description
1 polymer ?
#
loop_
_entity_poly.entity_id
_entity_poly.type
_entity_poly.pdbx_seq_one_letter_code
_entity_poly.pdbx_strand_id
1 'polypeptide(L)'
;MNWIDIVILVAWAVSALWGFSTGLIQLLIPFVMLLIGLALSSRIGESVGNIFSGVTDNENAQSIAGFVLIFVVLLVAGGIIGYTLRTVLGIIPLFGLANKLAGLALGVLIGFVVLSGVLTATQKYPVNDLDHDIDDSTLGVFLADQFDVVIRGVGLIPGDWDAELTKLTK
;
A
#
# COMPACT_ATOMS: atom_id res chain seq x y z
N MET A 1 -6.63 23.62 8.23
CA MET A 1 -6.63 22.18 7.91
C MET A 1 -7.04 22.08 6.46
N ASN A 2 -6.14 21.54 5.65
CA ASN A 2 -6.39 21.28 4.24
C ASN A 2 -7.50 20.22 4.11
N TRP A 3 -8.27 20.24 3.03
CA TRP A 3 -9.28 19.21 2.77
C TRP A 3 -8.63 17.82 2.67
N ILE A 4 -7.39 17.72 2.19
CA ILE A 4 -6.60 16.48 2.18
C ILE A 4 -6.35 15.97 3.61
N ASP A 5 -6.06 16.84 4.58
CA ASP A 5 -5.90 16.43 5.99
C ASP A 5 -7.18 15.77 6.51
N ILE A 6 -8.35 16.32 6.15
CA ILE A 6 -9.65 15.80 6.57
C ILE A 6 -9.88 14.41 5.95
N VAL A 7 -9.60 14.25 4.66
CA VAL A 7 -9.73 12.97 3.96
C VAL A 7 -8.81 11.91 4.59
N ILE A 8 -7.56 12.27 4.87
CA ILE A 8 -6.59 11.37 5.53
C ILE A 8 -7.10 10.95 6.90
N LEU A 9 -7.56 11.89 7.73
CA LEU A 9 -8.07 11.59 9.07
C LEU A 9 -9.30 10.68 9.03
N VAL A 10 -10.22 10.92 8.09
CA VAL A 10 -11.40 10.06 7.88
C VAL A 10 -10.97 8.66 7.45
N ALA A 11 -10.07 8.54 6.49
CA ALA A 11 -9.56 7.26 6.03
C ALA A 11 -8.87 6.48 7.15
N TRP A 12 -8.02 7.13 7.96
CA TRP A 12 -7.41 6.53 9.13
C TRP A 12 -8.42 6.12 10.20
N ALA A 13 -9.43 6.93 10.47
CA ALA A 13 -10.50 6.55 11.40
C ALA A 13 -11.22 5.29 10.90
N VAL A 14 -11.53 5.20 9.61
CA VAL A 14 -12.14 4.00 9.01
C VAL A 14 -11.20 2.79 9.13
N SER A 15 -9.93 2.92 8.76
CA SER A 15 -8.95 1.84 8.86
C SER A 15 -8.73 1.38 10.30
N ALA A 16 -8.70 2.30 11.26
CA ALA A 16 -8.58 2.02 12.69
C ALA A 16 -9.81 1.26 13.22
N LEU A 17 -11.01 1.72 12.89
CA LEU A 17 -12.27 1.07 13.30
C LEU A 17 -12.42 -0.32 12.65
N TRP A 18 -12.00 -0.46 11.39
CA TRP A 18 -11.95 -1.74 10.70
C TRP A 18 -10.94 -2.70 11.35
N GLY A 19 -9.74 -2.20 11.67
CA GLY A 19 -8.71 -2.94 12.38
C GLY A 19 -9.14 -3.39 13.77
N PHE A 20 -9.82 -2.51 14.52
CA PHE A 20 -10.40 -2.83 15.82
C PHE A 20 -11.47 -3.91 15.71
N SER A 21 -12.35 -3.82 14.72
CA SER A 21 -13.43 -4.79 14.51
C SER A 21 -12.91 -6.16 14.06
N THR A 22 -11.80 -6.18 13.33
CA THR A 22 -11.21 -7.39 12.78
C THR A 22 -10.25 -8.08 13.75
N GLY A 23 -9.46 -7.31 14.51
CA GLY A 23 -8.46 -7.81 15.44
C GLY A 23 -7.07 -8.03 14.81
N LEU A 24 -6.03 -7.99 15.66
CA LEU A 24 -4.62 -8.11 15.24
C LEU A 24 -4.35 -9.40 14.48
N ILE A 25 -4.75 -10.53 15.06
CA ILE A 25 -4.41 -11.86 14.53
C ILE A 25 -4.91 -12.02 13.09
N GLN A 26 -6.11 -11.51 12.81
CA GLN A 26 -6.73 -11.55 11.50
C GLN A 26 -6.10 -10.53 10.54
N LEU A 27 -5.64 -9.36 11.02
CA LEU A 27 -4.97 -8.35 10.19
C LEU A 27 -3.49 -8.65 9.92
N LEU A 28 -2.83 -9.44 10.77
CA LEU A 28 -1.38 -9.64 10.70
C LEU A 28 -0.94 -10.26 9.37
N ILE A 29 -1.65 -11.29 8.92
CA ILE A 29 -1.36 -11.98 7.66
C ILE A 29 -1.50 -11.04 6.46
N PRO A 30 -2.66 -10.38 6.21
CA PRO A 30 -2.78 -9.49 5.07
C PRO A 30 -1.81 -8.30 5.15
N PHE A 31 -1.47 -7.82 6.36
CA PHE A 31 -0.44 -6.79 6.50
C PHE A 31 0.95 -7.28 6.07
N VAL A 32 1.37 -8.45 6.54
CA VAL A 32 2.65 -9.05 6.13
C VAL A 32 2.68 -9.31 4.63
N MET A 33 1.58 -9.80 4.06
CA MET A 33 1.44 -10.03 2.63
C MET A 33 1.43 -8.73 1.82
N LEU A 34 0.93 -7.64 2.38
CA LEU A 34 1.01 -6.31 1.78
C LEU A 34 2.47 -5.83 1.73
N LEU A 35 3.24 -5.98 2.81
CA LEU A 35 4.66 -5.62 2.83
C LEU A 35 5.51 -6.49 1.89
N ILE A 36 5.33 -7.81 1.95
CA ILE A 36 6.01 -8.76 1.06
C ILE A 36 5.57 -8.53 -0.38
N GLY A 37 4.29 -8.25 -0.59
CA GLY A 37 3.70 -7.90 -1.88
C GLY A 37 4.42 -6.75 -2.52
N LEU A 38 4.58 -5.66 -1.78
CA LEU A 38 5.28 -4.46 -2.21
C LEU A 38 6.76 -4.79 -2.51
N ALA A 39 7.41 -5.60 -1.68
CA ALA A 39 8.83 -5.98 -1.80
C ALA A 39 9.14 -6.88 -2.98
N LEU A 40 8.29 -7.86 -3.25
CA LEU A 40 8.49 -8.76 -4.37
C LEU A 40 8.10 -8.07 -5.67
N SER A 41 6.95 -7.39 -5.71
CA SER A 41 6.51 -6.69 -6.92
C SER A 41 7.54 -5.66 -7.41
N SER A 42 8.22 -4.93 -6.52
CA SER A 42 9.27 -3.98 -6.93
C SER A 42 10.50 -4.66 -7.54
N ARG A 43 10.83 -5.89 -7.11
CA ARG A 43 12.02 -6.61 -7.57
C ARG A 43 11.80 -7.42 -8.83
N ILE A 44 10.63 -8.01 -8.98
CA ILE A 44 10.31 -8.92 -10.11
C ILE A 44 9.29 -8.33 -11.08
N GLY A 45 8.76 -7.13 -10.81
CA GLY A 45 7.78 -6.45 -11.68
C GLY A 45 8.29 -6.25 -13.09
N GLU A 46 9.53 -5.79 -13.25
CA GLU A 46 10.17 -5.63 -14.57
C GLU A 46 10.30 -6.97 -15.31
N SER A 47 10.78 -8.02 -14.62
CA SER A 47 10.95 -9.35 -15.23
C SER A 47 9.62 -9.96 -15.71
N VAL A 48 8.56 -9.77 -14.93
CA VAL A 48 7.21 -10.23 -15.26
C VAL A 48 6.55 -9.32 -16.31
N GLY A 49 6.97 -8.06 -16.42
CA GLY A 49 6.42 -7.07 -17.35
C GLY A 49 6.41 -7.55 -18.81
N ASN A 50 7.40 -8.33 -19.24
CA ASN A 50 7.52 -8.87 -20.59
C ASN A 50 6.27 -9.64 -21.09
N ILE A 51 5.44 -10.18 -20.19
CA ILE A 51 4.17 -10.82 -20.57
C ILE A 51 3.19 -9.84 -21.23
N PHE A 52 3.35 -8.54 -20.99
CA PHE A 52 2.53 -7.46 -21.53
C PHE A 52 3.09 -6.87 -22.83
N SER A 53 4.17 -7.43 -23.39
CA SER A 53 4.72 -7.01 -24.68
C SER A 53 3.74 -7.14 -25.85
N GLY A 54 2.76 -8.03 -25.76
CA GLY A 54 1.67 -8.10 -26.75
C GLY A 54 0.58 -7.03 -26.60
N VAL A 55 0.60 -6.25 -25.52
CA VAL A 55 -0.41 -5.21 -25.21
C VAL A 55 0.13 -3.81 -25.48
N THR A 56 1.41 -3.56 -25.19
CA THR A 56 2.06 -2.26 -25.40
C THR A 56 3.54 -2.47 -25.70
N ASP A 57 4.09 -1.68 -26.64
CA ASP A 57 5.52 -1.69 -26.97
C ASP A 57 6.36 -0.87 -25.96
N ASN A 58 5.70 -0.19 -25.02
CA ASN A 58 6.38 0.64 -24.04
C ASN A 58 6.87 -0.21 -22.85
N GLU A 59 8.17 -0.48 -22.79
CA GLU A 59 8.85 -1.27 -21.74
C GLU A 59 8.49 -0.81 -20.32
N ASN A 60 8.30 0.49 -20.12
CA ASN A 60 8.04 1.05 -18.80
C ASN A 60 6.60 0.77 -18.37
N ALA A 61 5.65 0.86 -19.32
CA ALA A 61 4.26 0.50 -19.07
C ALA A 61 4.12 -1.01 -18.79
N GLN A 62 4.94 -1.84 -19.45
CA GLN A 62 5.03 -3.28 -19.18
C GLN A 62 5.53 -3.56 -17.76
N SER A 63 6.61 -2.90 -17.32
CA SER A 63 7.16 -3.05 -15.96
C SER A 63 6.18 -2.64 -14.86
N ILE A 64 5.44 -1.54 -15.05
CA ILE A 64 4.38 -1.13 -14.12
C ILE A 64 3.26 -2.17 -14.09
N ALA A 65 2.83 -2.67 -15.25
CA ALA A 65 1.79 -3.69 -15.32
C ALA A 65 2.22 -4.98 -14.61
N GLY A 66 3.49 -5.38 -14.76
CA GLY A 66 4.08 -6.52 -14.05
C GLY A 66 4.12 -6.34 -12.53
N PHE A 67 4.54 -5.15 -12.07
CA PHE A 67 4.47 -4.78 -10.64
C PHE A 67 3.04 -4.90 -10.10
N VAL A 68 2.07 -4.27 -10.77
CA VAL A 68 0.66 -4.25 -10.34
C VAL A 68 0.10 -5.67 -10.30
N LEU A 69 0.38 -6.48 -11.32
CA LEU A 69 -0.05 -7.88 -11.38
C LEU A 69 0.44 -8.66 -10.14
N ILE A 70 1.75 -8.64 -9.87
CA ILE A 70 2.34 -9.39 -8.75
C ILE A 70 1.79 -8.88 -7.42
N PHE A 71 1.69 -7.56 -7.26
CA PHE A 71 1.18 -6.94 -6.04
C PHE A 71 -0.26 -7.36 -5.77
N VAL A 72 -1.14 -7.30 -6.78
CA VAL A 72 -2.55 -7.71 -6.67
C VAL A 72 -2.66 -9.20 -6.35
N VAL A 73 -1.89 -10.06 -7.02
CA VAL A 73 -1.88 -11.50 -6.74
C VAL A 73 -1.52 -11.79 -5.29
N LEU A 74 -0.49 -11.12 -4.76
CA LEU A 74 -0.04 -11.30 -3.37
C LEU A 74 -1.05 -10.73 -2.36
N LEU A 75 -1.71 -9.62 -2.66
CA LEU A 75 -2.80 -9.10 -1.82
C LEU A 75 -4.00 -10.05 -1.78
N VAL A 76 -4.41 -10.60 -2.93
CA VAL A 76 -5.52 -11.56 -3.00
C VAL A 76 -5.16 -12.83 -2.23
N ALA A 77 -3.94 -13.36 -2.41
CA ALA A 77 -3.46 -14.51 -1.66
C ALA A 77 -3.46 -14.24 -0.14
N GLY A 78 -2.96 -13.09 0.29
CA GLY A 78 -2.96 -12.69 1.69
C GLY A 78 -4.36 -12.53 2.28
N GLY A 79 -5.31 -12.00 1.51
CA GLY A 79 -6.72 -11.92 1.89
C GLY A 79 -7.36 -13.29 2.09
N ILE A 80 -7.11 -14.23 1.16
CA ILE A 80 -7.61 -15.62 1.26
C ILE A 80 -7.03 -16.33 2.49
N ILE A 81 -5.72 -16.19 2.73
CA ILE A 81 -5.06 -16.78 3.90
C ILE A 81 -5.62 -16.16 5.18
N GLY A 82 -5.76 -14.83 5.24
CA GLY A 82 -6.32 -14.13 6.38
C GLY A 82 -7.75 -14.55 6.69
N TYR A 83 -8.59 -14.72 5.67
CA TYR A 83 -9.97 -15.21 5.83
C TYR A 83 -10.02 -16.65 6.36
N THR A 84 -9.18 -17.52 5.80
CA THR A 84 -9.09 -18.93 6.25
C THR A 84 -8.62 -18.97 7.71
N LEU A 85 -7.61 -18.18 8.06
CA LEU A 85 -7.08 -18.11 9.42
C LEU A 85 -8.12 -17.58 10.42
N ARG A 86 -8.93 -16.59 10.02
CA ARG A 86 -10.05 -16.10 10.83
C ARG A 86 -11.04 -17.22 11.17
N THR A 87 -11.30 -18.12 10.22
CA THR A 87 -12.23 -19.24 10.39
C THR A 87 -11.67 -20.28 11.38
N VAL A 88 -10.37 -20.56 11.31
CA VAL A 88 -9.70 -21.55 12.19
C VAL A 88 -9.46 -20.98 13.59
N LEU A 89 -8.97 -19.75 13.70
CA LEU A 89 -8.60 -19.12 14.97
C LEU A 89 -9.78 -18.47 15.70
N GLY A 90 -10.93 -18.26 15.04
CA GLY A 90 -12.15 -17.75 15.67
C GLY A 90 -12.69 -18.63 16.80
N ILE A 91 -12.19 -19.87 16.91
CA ILE A 91 -12.51 -20.82 17.98
C ILE A 91 -11.71 -20.52 19.27
N ILE A 92 -10.57 -19.82 19.16
CA ILE A 92 -9.69 -19.57 20.30
C ILE A 92 -10.05 -18.22 20.94
N PRO A 93 -10.47 -18.18 22.22
CA PRO A 93 -10.79 -16.94 22.93
C PRO A 93 -9.50 -16.20 23.30
N LEU A 94 -8.88 -15.53 22.32
CA LEU A 94 -7.64 -14.78 22.52
C LEU A 94 -7.95 -13.34 22.91
N PHE A 95 -7.66 -13.00 24.17
CA PHE A 95 -7.58 -11.64 24.75
C PHE A 95 -8.43 -10.58 24.04
N GLY A 96 -9.76 -10.71 24.12
CA GLY A 96 -10.71 -9.99 23.26
C GLY A 96 -10.47 -8.49 23.11
N LEU A 97 -10.11 -7.76 24.17
CA LEU A 97 -9.81 -6.32 24.08
C LEU A 97 -8.40 -6.05 23.55
N ALA A 98 -7.38 -6.78 24.04
CA ALA A 98 -6.00 -6.57 23.59
C ALA A 98 -5.83 -6.89 22.10
N ASN A 99 -6.45 -7.97 21.61
CA ASN A 99 -6.46 -8.32 20.19
C ASN A 99 -7.12 -7.22 19.34
N LYS A 100 -8.22 -6.62 19.82
CA LYS A 100 -8.89 -5.53 19.10
C LYS A 100 -8.08 -4.23 19.15
N LEU A 101 -7.50 -3.85 20.28
CA LEU A 101 -6.65 -2.66 20.38
C LEU A 101 -5.38 -2.78 19.53
N ALA A 102 -4.75 -3.96 19.52
CA ALA A 102 -3.62 -4.21 18.64
C ALA A 102 -4.06 -4.26 17.17
N GLY A 103 -5.26 -4.75 16.88
CA GLY A 103 -5.89 -4.67 15.56
C GLY A 103 -6.14 -3.25 15.10
N LEU A 104 -6.55 -2.35 16.01
CA LEU A 104 -6.70 -0.92 15.75
C LEU A 104 -5.36 -0.31 15.33
N ALA A 105 -4.30 -0.54 16.12
CA ALA A 105 -2.97 -0.06 15.80
C ALA A 105 -2.49 -0.57 14.44
N LEU A 106 -2.70 -1.86 14.16
CA LEU A 106 -2.34 -2.45 12.87
C LEU A 106 -3.20 -1.90 11.71
N GLY A 107 -4.47 -1.61 11.95
CA GLY A 107 -5.35 -0.96 10.98
C GLY A 107 -4.89 0.44 10.62
N VAL A 108 -4.41 1.22 11.60
CA VAL A 108 -3.77 2.52 11.37
C VAL A 108 -2.50 2.35 10.53
N LEU A 109 -1.65 1.36 10.84
CA LEU A 109 -0.44 1.08 10.06
C LEU A 109 -0.76 0.69 8.61
N ILE A 110 -1.77 -0.16 8.38
CA ILE A 110 -2.23 -0.47 7.02
C ILE A 110 -2.72 0.79 6.31
N GLY A 111 -3.55 1.59 6.98
CA GLY A 111 -4.05 2.85 6.46
C GLY A 111 -2.92 3.80 6.08
N PHE A 112 -1.90 3.92 6.94
CA PHE A 112 -0.67 4.67 6.65
C PHE A 112 0.00 4.17 5.36
N VAL A 113 0.26 2.86 5.23
CA VAL A 113 0.96 2.33 4.04
C VAL A 113 0.16 2.54 2.76
N VAL A 114 -1.15 2.27 2.79
CA VAL A 114 -2.03 2.43 1.62
C VAL A 114 -2.17 3.89 1.23
N LEU A 115 -2.48 4.77 2.19
CA LEU A 115 -2.67 6.21 1.91
C LEU A 115 -1.39 6.85 1.40
N SER A 116 -0.25 6.53 2.02
CA SER A 116 1.03 7.08 1.57
C SER A 116 1.39 6.57 0.17
N GLY A 117 1.17 5.29 -0.12
CA GLY A 117 1.35 4.75 -1.47
C GLY A 117 0.49 5.47 -2.52
N VAL A 118 -0.77 5.77 -2.20
CA VAL A 118 -1.67 6.52 -3.09
C VAL A 118 -1.23 7.97 -3.26
N LEU A 119 -0.84 8.64 -2.18
CA LEU A 119 -0.38 10.04 -2.21
C LEU A 119 0.91 10.17 -3.02
N THR A 120 1.90 9.31 -2.77
CA THR A 120 3.15 9.27 -3.53
C THR A 120 2.88 8.96 -5.01
N ALA A 121 1.97 8.03 -5.31
CA ALA A 121 1.57 7.77 -6.70
C ALA A 121 0.92 9.01 -7.34
N THR A 122 0.09 9.75 -6.61
CA THR A 122 -0.58 10.96 -7.11
C THR A 122 0.41 12.10 -7.35
N GLN A 123 1.39 12.30 -6.46
CA GLN A 123 2.46 13.27 -6.67
C GLN A 123 3.34 12.90 -7.86
N LYS A 124 3.58 11.60 -8.06
CA LYS A 124 4.41 11.10 -9.17
C LYS A 124 3.69 11.15 -10.52
N TYR A 125 2.38 11.01 -10.52
CA TYR A 125 1.52 11.15 -11.70
C TYR A 125 0.48 12.25 -11.43
N PRO A 126 0.89 13.53 -11.49
CA PRO A 126 0.02 14.63 -11.10
C PRO A 126 -1.24 14.64 -11.97
N VAL A 127 -2.39 14.61 -11.30
CA VAL A 127 -3.71 14.72 -11.93
C VAL A 127 -4.31 16.05 -11.48
N ASN A 128 -4.44 17.03 -12.38
CA ASN A 128 -4.84 18.40 -12.05
C ASN A 128 -3.89 19.04 -11.00
N ASP A 129 -4.41 19.90 -10.12
CA ASP A 129 -3.66 20.62 -9.07
C ASP A 129 -3.55 19.83 -7.74
N LEU A 130 -3.72 18.50 -7.77
CA LEU A 130 -3.69 17.67 -6.55
C LEU A 130 -2.31 17.62 -5.90
N ASP A 131 -1.23 17.78 -6.66
CA ASP A 131 0.14 17.88 -6.14
C ASP A 131 0.30 19.10 -5.22
N HIS A 132 -0.19 20.26 -5.64
CA HIS A 132 -0.24 21.48 -4.84
C HIS A 132 -1.07 21.30 -3.57
N ASP A 133 -2.24 20.68 -3.69
CA ASP A 133 -3.10 20.41 -2.52
C ASP A 133 -2.44 19.46 -1.51
N ILE A 134 -1.60 18.51 -1.96
CA ILE A 134 -0.87 17.59 -1.07
C ILE A 134 0.28 18.31 -0.37
N ASP A 135 1.02 19.16 -1.08
CA ASP A 135 2.15 19.91 -0.52
C ASP A 135 1.70 20.93 0.54
N ASP A 136 0.49 21.48 0.39
CA ASP A 136 -0.16 22.33 1.38
C ASP A 136 -0.77 21.54 2.56
N SER A 137 -0.74 20.20 2.53
CA SER A 137 -1.29 19.32 3.58
C SER A 137 -0.20 18.83 4.52
N THR A 138 -0.34 19.14 5.82
CA THR A 138 0.61 18.68 6.84
C THR A 138 0.65 17.16 6.94
N LEU A 139 -0.52 16.50 6.87
CA LEU A 139 -0.59 15.04 6.89
C LEU A 139 -0.16 14.42 5.57
N GLY A 140 -0.45 15.07 4.43
CA GLY A 140 0.00 14.65 3.10
C GLY A 140 1.52 14.56 3.02
N VAL A 141 2.20 15.65 3.38
CA VAL A 141 3.67 15.72 3.45
C VAL A 141 4.23 14.69 4.43
N PHE A 142 3.67 14.59 5.65
CA PHE A 142 4.11 13.60 6.63
C PHE A 142 4.02 12.16 6.11
N LEU A 143 2.91 11.79 5.47
CA LEU A 143 2.71 10.46 4.92
C LEU A 143 3.72 10.16 3.80
N ALA A 144 3.92 11.09 2.87
CA ALA A 144 4.87 10.94 1.77
C ALA A 144 6.31 10.76 2.29
N ASP A 145 6.75 11.62 3.23
CA ASP A 145 8.11 11.58 3.80
C ASP A 145 8.38 10.29 4.57
N GLN A 146 7.45 9.87 5.44
CA GLN A 146 7.62 8.65 6.22
C GLN A 146 7.54 7.40 5.35
N PHE A 147 6.70 7.43 4.31
CA PHE A 147 6.61 6.32 3.38
C PHE A 147 7.91 6.14 2.63
N ASP A 148 8.59 7.23 2.23
CA ASP A 148 9.91 7.16 1.62
C ASP A 148 10.95 6.48 2.53
N VAL A 149 10.91 6.77 3.83
CA VAL A 149 11.74 6.05 4.82
C VAL A 149 11.40 4.56 4.89
N VAL A 150 10.12 4.21 4.90
CA VAL A 150 9.67 2.80 4.94
C VAL A 150 10.06 2.06 3.66
N ILE A 151 9.82 2.65 2.50
CA ILE A 151 10.14 2.04 1.21
C ILE A 151 11.66 1.94 0.99
N ARG A 152 12.46 2.93 1.39
CA ARG A 152 13.92 2.80 1.38
C ARG A 152 14.42 1.76 2.38
N GLY A 153 13.86 1.74 3.59
CA GLY A 153 14.24 0.76 4.63
C GLY A 153 13.95 -0.69 4.24
N VAL A 154 12.89 -0.92 3.46
CA VAL A 154 12.50 -2.25 2.97
C VAL A 154 13.12 -2.56 1.58
N GLY A 155 13.81 -1.60 0.95
CA GLY A 155 14.42 -1.76 -0.37
C GLY A 155 13.38 -1.85 -1.51
N LEU A 156 12.29 -1.10 -1.37
CA LEU A 156 11.12 -1.08 -2.23
C LEU A 156 11.20 -0.13 -3.42
N ILE A 157 12.10 0.86 -3.39
CA ILE A 157 12.44 1.70 -4.55
C ILE A 157 13.69 1.10 -5.22
N PRO A 158 13.58 0.46 -6.39
CA PRO A 158 14.70 0.27 -7.29
C PRO A 158 15.15 1.65 -7.80
N GLY A 159 16.46 1.91 -7.79
CA GLY A 159 17.04 3.25 -7.96
C GLY A 159 16.77 3.94 -9.30
N ASP A 160 16.07 3.29 -10.23
CA ASP A 160 15.76 3.71 -11.59
C ASP A 160 14.28 4.08 -11.83
N TRP A 161 13.39 3.88 -10.84
CA TRP A 161 11.95 4.16 -10.99
C TRP A 161 11.62 5.64 -11.24
N ASP A 162 12.49 6.57 -10.92
CA ASP A 162 12.30 7.98 -11.28
C ASP A 162 12.60 8.22 -12.76
N ALA A 163 13.54 7.47 -13.33
CA ALA A 163 13.89 7.55 -14.74
C ALA A 163 12.84 6.85 -15.63
N GLU A 164 12.30 5.71 -15.20
CA GLU A 164 11.28 4.96 -15.93
C GLU A 164 9.96 5.73 -16.05
N LEU A 165 9.56 6.46 -15.00
CA LEU A 165 8.28 7.17 -14.98
C LEU A 165 8.33 8.51 -15.73
N THR A 166 9.49 9.16 -15.78
CA THR A 166 9.73 10.37 -16.59
C THR A 166 9.66 10.07 -18.10
N LYS A 167 9.97 8.84 -18.52
CA LYS A 167 9.85 8.41 -19.93
C LYS A 167 8.41 8.10 -20.36
N LEU A 168 7.50 7.82 -19.42
CA LEU A 168 6.09 7.50 -19.69
C LEU A 168 5.18 8.73 -19.78
N THR A 169 5.63 9.85 -19.23
CA THR A 169 4.90 11.12 -19.18
C THR A 169 5.33 12.10 -20.29
N LYS A 170 6.21 11.66 -21.20
CA LYS A 170 6.51 12.32 -22.49
C LYS A 170 5.89 11.56 -23.64
#